data_AF-A0A6G1CQV5-F1
#
_entry.id   AF-A0A6G1CQV5-F1
#
_cell.length_a   1.000
_cell.length_b   1.000
_cell.length_c   1.000
_cell.angle_alpha   90.00
_cell.angle_beta   90.00
_cell.angle_gamma   90.00
#
_symmetry.space_group_name_H-M   'P 1'
#
loop_
_entity.id
_entity.type
_entity.pdbx_description
1 polymer ?
#
loop_
_entity_poly.entity_id
_entity_poly.type
_entity_poly.pdbx_seq_one_letter_code
_entity_poly.pdbx_strand_id
1 'polypeptide(L)'
;MLLPICLFHMGGAAALLSTSPAKARFRLKHVVRTLTGAQDSAYLCAFQEEDENGNVGINLSKELMAIASNAPKANITAIAPLVLPTSEQLKFALCFIARKALSGRVKP
;
A
#
# COMPACT_ATOMS: atom_id res chain seq x y z
N MET A 1 6.91 10.65 22.38
CA MET A 1 6.10 10.64 21.12
C MET A 1 4.70 10.06 21.33
N LEU A 2 3.60 10.83 21.22
CA LEU A 2 2.24 10.34 21.57
C LEU A 2 1.48 9.62 20.44
N LEU A 3 1.49 10.18 19.21
CA LEU A 3 0.70 9.65 18.09
C LEU A 3 1.03 8.18 17.71
N PRO A 4 2.31 7.75 17.65
CA PRO A 4 2.65 6.37 17.33
C PRO A 4 2.15 5.37 18.36
N ILE A 5 2.12 5.74 19.65
CA ILE A 5 1.61 4.90 20.73
C ILE A 5 0.10 4.62 20.53
N CYS A 6 -0.64 5.59 20.01
CA CYS A 6 -2.07 5.42 19.69
C CYS A 6 -2.32 4.70 18.35
N LEU A 7 -1.32 4.58 17.48
CA LEU A 7 -1.49 3.92 16.17
C LEU A 7 -1.02 2.48 16.19
N PHE A 8 0.10 2.21 16.85
CA PHE A 8 0.73 0.90 16.91
C PHE A 8 0.38 0.21 18.23
N HIS A 9 -0.68 -0.57 18.20
CA HIS A 9 -1.08 -1.43 19.30
C HIS A 9 -0.55 -2.85 19.10
N MET A 10 -0.27 -3.53 20.21
CA MET A 10 0.05 -4.95 20.17
C MET A 10 -1.19 -5.76 19.79
N GLY A 11 -1.04 -6.67 18.85
CA GLY A 11 -2.09 -7.59 18.41
C GLY A 11 -1.49 -8.86 17.84
N GLY A 12 -2.25 -9.96 17.89
CA GLY A 12 -1.84 -11.26 17.36
C GLY A 12 -2.85 -11.79 16.35
N ALA A 13 -2.37 -12.36 15.26
CA ALA A 13 -3.18 -13.06 14.27
C ALA A 13 -2.43 -14.28 13.75
N ALA A 14 -3.17 -15.34 13.42
CA ALA A 14 -2.63 -16.54 12.80
C ALA A 14 -3.49 -16.95 11.61
N ALA A 15 -2.86 -17.45 10.55
CA ALA A 15 -3.52 -18.02 9.39
C ALA A 15 -2.92 -19.39 9.07
N LEU A 16 -3.77 -20.38 8.80
CA LEU A 16 -3.36 -21.71 8.37
C LEU A 16 -3.48 -21.80 6.85
N LEU A 17 -2.40 -22.19 6.17
CA LEU A 17 -2.40 -22.46 4.73
C LEU A 17 -2.38 -23.97 4.48
N SER A 18 -3.13 -24.40 3.47
CA SER A 18 -3.15 -25.78 2.99
C SER A 18 -3.14 -25.81 1.48
N THR A 19 -2.57 -26.86 0.91
CA THR A 19 -2.64 -27.16 -0.52
C THR A 19 -3.97 -27.80 -0.92
N SER A 20 -4.78 -28.26 0.04
CA SER A 20 -6.08 -28.87 -0.22
C SER A 20 -7.22 -27.85 -0.17
N PRO A 21 -8.12 -27.80 -1.18
CA PRO A 21 -9.27 -26.91 -1.18
C PRO A 21 -10.43 -27.38 -0.28
N ALA A 22 -10.38 -28.62 0.23
CA ALA A 22 -11.55 -29.29 0.83
C ALA A 22 -12.17 -28.57 2.04
N LYS A 23 -11.40 -27.79 2.80
CA LYS A 23 -11.86 -27.02 3.97
C LYS A 23 -11.37 -25.56 3.98
N ALA A 24 -10.98 -25.03 2.81
CA ALA A 24 -10.41 -23.69 2.72
C ALA A 24 -11.53 -22.62 2.68
N ARG A 25 -11.49 -21.65 3.60
CA ARG A 25 -12.42 -20.49 3.60
C ARG A 25 -12.11 -19.51 2.47
N PHE A 26 -10.82 -19.33 2.16
CA PHE A 26 -10.33 -18.46 1.11
C PHE A 26 -9.26 -19.18 0.29
N ARG A 27 -9.15 -18.83 -0.99
CA ARG A 27 -8.10 -19.33 -1.89
C ARG A 27 -7.12 -18.22 -2.21
N LEU A 28 -5.86 -18.40 -1.86
CA LEU A 28 -4.78 -17.53 -2.28
C LEU A 28 -4.49 -17.77 -3.78
N LYS A 29 -4.83 -16.81 -4.64
CA LYS A 29 -4.60 -16.91 -6.09
C LYS A 29 -3.31 -16.22 -6.54
N HIS A 30 -3.07 -15.01 -6.07
CA HIS A 30 -1.96 -14.16 -6.48
C HIS A 30 -1.34 -13.49 -5.26
N VAL A 31 -0.02 -13.32 -5.28
CA VAL A 31 0.75 -12.57 -4.28
C VAL A 31 1.66 -11.62 -5.04
N VAL A 32 1.55 -10.33 -4.74
CA VAL A 32 2.41 -9.28 -5.32
C VAL A 32 3.01 -8.49 -4.18
N ARG A 33 4.35 -8.38 -4.17
CA ARG A 33 5.10 -7.61 -3.18
C ARG A 33 5.60 -6.32 -3.80
N THR A 34 5.38 -5.20 -3.11
CA THR A 34 5.90 -3.89 -3.49
C THR A 34 6.78 -3.38 -2.37
N LEU A 35 8.00 -2.92 -2.70
CA LEU A 35 8.96 -2.38 -1.74
C LEU A 35 9.42 -0.99 -2.20
N THR A 36 9.20 0.02 -1.36
CA THR A 36 9.62 1.42 -1.61
C THR A 36 10.83 1.83 -0.78
N GLY A 37 11.36 0.94 0.07
CA GLY A 37 12.45 1.25 1.00
C GLY A 37 13.80 1.61 0.37
N ALA A 38 13.94 1.56 -0.95
CA ALA A 38 15.10 2.09 -1.66
C ALA A 38 15.13 3.63 -1.74
N GLN A 39 14.01 4.29 -1.41
CA GLN A 39 13.93 5.74 -1.31
C GLN A 39 14.04 6.15 0.15
N ASP A 40 15.01 7.01 0.48
CA ASP A 40 15.28 7.44 1.86
C ASP A 40 14.04 8.01 2.56
N SER A 41 13.26 8.82 1.84
CA SER A 41 12.01 9.38 2.38
C SER A 41 11.00 8.30 2.76
N ALA A 42 10.89 7.23 1.96
CA ALA A 42 10.03 6.08 2.26
C ALA A 42 10.60 5.17 3.35
N TYR A 43 11.93 5.02 3.40
CA TYR A 43 12.62 4.24 4.42
C TYR A 43 12.48 4.89 5.80
N LEU A 44 12.70 6.20 5.87
CA LEU A 44 12.65 6.99 7.11
C LEU A 44 11.23 7.44 7.48
N CYS A 45 10.20 7.12 6.70
CA CYS A 45 8.84 7.61 6.97
C CYS A 45 8.23 7.07 8.28
N ALA A 46 8.65 5.88 8.69
CA ALA A 46 8.28 5.23 9.94
C ALA A 46 9.49 4.44 10.46
N PHE A 47 10.27 5.03 11.36
CA PHE A 47 11.54 4.46 11.82
C PHE A 47 11.59 4.41 13.35
N GLN A 48 12.28 3.42 13.91
CA GLN A 48 12.47 3.32 15.36
C GLN A 48 13.67 4.16 15.78
N GLU A 49 13.46 5.12 16.68
CA GLU A 49 14.50 6.01 17.18
C GLU A 49 14.21 6.47 18.61
N GLU A 50 15.19 7.13 19.23
CA GLU A 50 15.11 7.64 20.60
C GLU A 50 14.68 9.12 20.57
N ASP A 51 13.70 9.48 21.41
CA ASP A 51 13.27 10.88 21.53
C ASP A 51 14.19 11.71 22.44
N GLU A 52 13.96 13.03 22.50
CA GLU A 52 14.79 13.96 23.30
C GLU A 52 14.84 13.63 24.80
N ASN A 53 13.88 12.84 25.28
CA ASN A 53 13.80 12.41 26.68
C ASN A 53 14.40 11.01 26.90
N GLY A 54 15.07 10.44 25.90
CA GLY A 54 15.71 9.13 25.96
C GLY A 54 14.75 7.94 25.79
N ASN A 55 13.51 8.17 25.31
CA ASN A 55 12.55 7.09 25.15
C ASN A 55 12.59 6.55 23.72
N VAL A 56 12.82 5.26 23.58
CA VAL A 56 12.77 4.58 22.27
C VAL A 56 11.31 4.44 21.81
N GLY A 57 11.02 4.96 20.62
CA GLY A 57 9.71 4.93 20.00
C GLY A 57 9.77 4.84 18.48
N ILE A 58 8.61 4.97 17.83
CA ILE A 58 8.52 5.06 16.36
C ILE A 58 8.38 6.53 15.99
N ASN A 59 9.32 7.06 15.22
CA ASN A 59 9.15 8.34 14.55
C ASN A 59 8.33 8.17 13.27
N LEU A 60 7.30 9.02 13.14
CA LEU A 60 6.44 9.09 11.98
C LEU A 60 6.66 10.44 11.29
N SER A 61 7.22 10.40 10.08
CA SER A 61 7.42 11.58 9.27
C SER A 61 6.09 12.23 8.89
N LYS A 62 6.04 13.56 8.83
CA LYS A 62 4.87 14.31 8.33
C LYS A 62 4.58 14.00 6.86
N GLU A 63 5.59 13.58 6.11
CA GLU A 63 5.44 13.18 4.71
C GLU A 63 4.86 11.77 4.53
N LEU A 64 4.63 11.04 5.62
CA LEU A 64 4.11 9.67 5.59
C LEU A 64 2.88 9.54 4.69
N MET A 65 1.91 10.46 4.79
CA MET A 65 0.69 10.37 3.98
C MET A 65 0.99 10.51 2.48
N ALA A 66 1.88 11.42 2.09
CA ALA A 66 2.26 11.61 0.71
C ALA A 66 2.99 10.38 0.16
N ILE A 67 3.96 9.87 0.92
CA ILE A 67 4.83 8.76 0.51
C ILE A 67 4.09 7.41 0.55
N ALA A 68 3.34 7.18 1.63
CA ALA A 68 2.58 5.94 1.82
C ALA A 68 1.54 5.74 0.73
N SER A 69 0.99 6.80 0.13
CA SER A 69 0.01 6.68 -0.96
C SER A 69 0.59 5.98 -2.20
N ASN A 70 1.90 6.09 -2.44
CA ASN A 70 2.56 5.55 -3.61
C ASN A 70 2.67 4.02 -3.56
N ALA A 71 2.86 3.43 -2.38
CA ALA A 71 3.04 1.98 -2.22
C ALA A 71 1.76 1.19 -2.58
N PRO A 72 0.57 1.46 -2.01
CA PRO A 72 -0.68 0.85 -2.43
C PRO A 72 -1.02 1.15 -3.88
N LYS A 73 -0.76 2.36 -4.38
CA LYS A 73 -0.99 2.70 -5.80
C LYS A 73 -0.17 1.81 -6.73
N ALA A 74 1.12 1.63 -6.45
CA ALA A 74 2.00 0.75 -7.22
C ALA A 74 1.58 -0.72 -7.10
N ASN A 75 1.24 -1.17 -5.90
CA ASN A 75 0.79 -2.55 -5.66
C ASN A 75 -0.53 -2.86 -6.38
N ILE A 76 -1.52 -1.97 -6.28
CA ILE A 76 -2.81 -2.09 -6.97
C ILE A 76 -2.60 -2.10 -8.48
N THR A 77 -1.73 -1.23 -9.01
CA THR A 77 -1.42 -1.20 -10.45
C THR A 77 -0.86 -2.53 -10.94
N ALA A 78 -0.04 -3.20 -10.12
CA ALA A 78 0.53 -4.51 -10.45
C ALA A 78 -0.46 -5.67 -10.29
N ILE A 79 -1.29 -5.67 -9.23
CA ILE A 79 -2.22 -6.78 -8.95
C ILE A 79 -3.55 -6.66 -9.69
N ALA A 80 -4.01 -5.45 -10.04
CA ALA A 80 -5.30 -5.21 -10.67
C ALA A 80 -5.49 -6.02 -11.97
N PRO A 81 -4.53 -6.10 -12.91
CA PRO A 81 -4.69 -6.93 -14.11
C PRO A 81 -4.80 -8.44 -13.83
N LEU A 82 -4.29 -8.91 -12.68
CA LEU A 82 -4.32 -10.32 -12.29
C LEU A 82 -5.67 -10.71 -11.66
N VAL A 83 -6.36 -9.75 -11.03
CA VAL A 83 -7.60 -10.02 -10.27
C VAL A 83 -8.86 -9.50 -10.94
N LEU A 84 -8.74 -8.49 -11.81
CA LEU A 84 -9.89 -7.88 -12.47
C LEU A 84 -10.32 -8.65 -13.73
N PRO A 85 -11.64 -8.81 -13.97
CA PRO A 85 -12.16 -9.28 -15.25
C PRO A 85 -11.73 -8.38 -16.41
N THR A 86 -11.66 -8.93 -17.63
CA THR A 86 -11.30 -8.20 -18.85
C THR A 86 -12.20 -7.00 -19.14
N SER A 87 -13.49 -7.10 -18.80
CA SER A 87 -14.45 -5.99 -18.92
C SER A 87 -14.08 -4.79 -18.05
N GLU A 88 -13.63 -5.01 -16.81
CA GLU A 88 -13.21 -3.93 -15.90
C GLU A 88 -11.87 -3.34 -16.31
N GLN A 89 -10.95 -4.16 -16.81
CA GLN A 89 -9.69 -3.67 -17.37
C GLN A 89 -9.93 -2.74 -18.57
N LEU A 90 -10.85 -3.11 -19.47
CA LEU A 90 -11.21 -2.29 -20.62
C LEU A 90 -11.86 -0.96 -20.21
N LYS A 91 -12.81 -0.99 -19.26
CA LYS A 91 -13.42 0.22 -18.70
C LYS A 91 -12.38 1.15 -18.10
N PHE A 92 -11.45 0.60 -17.31
CA PHE A 92 -10.37 1.36 -16.73
C PHE A 92 -9.47 1.99 -17.80
N ALA A 93 -9.08 1.22 -18.82
CA ALA A 93 -8.26 1.70 -19.92
C ALA A 93 -8.93 2.85 -20.69
N LEU A 94 -10.20 2.70 -21.04
CA LEU A 94 -10.99 3.75 -21.71
C LEU A 94 -11.09 5.01 -20.84
N CYS A 95 -11.43 4.86 -19.56
CA CYS A 95 -11.47 5.98 -18.62
C CYS A 95 -10.12 6.67 -18.46
N PHE A 96 -9.03 5.90 -18.42
CA PHE A 96 -7.67 6.43 -18.30
C PHE A 96 -7.27 7.24 -19.54
N ILE A 97 -7.55 6.72 -20.74
CA ILE A 97 -7.30 7.42 -22.02
C ILE A 97 -8.16 8.68 -22.11
N ALA A 98 -9.45 8.59 -21.82
CA ALA A 98 -10.36 9.75 -21.86
C ALA A 98 -9.90 10.84 -20.90
N ARG A 99 -9.54 10.48 -19.66
CA ARG A 99 -8.98 11.44 -18.69
C ARG A 99 -7.70 12.06 -19.22
N LYS A 100 -6.75 11.29 -19.75
CA LYS A 100 -5.48 11.80 -20.28
C LYS A 100 -5.67 12.74 -21.49
N ALA A 101 -6.61 12.43 -22.38
CA ALA A 101 -6.93 13.25 -23.54
C ALA A 101 -7.67 14.56 -23.15
N LEU A 102 -8.57 14.50 -22.17
CA LEU A 102 -9.32 15.67 -21.69
C LEU A 102 -8.47 16.58 -20.78
N SER A 103 -7.59 16.02 -19.95
CA SER A 103 -6.66 16.80 -19.11
C SER A 103 -5.53 17.46 -19.90
N GLY A 104 -5.25 17.02 -21.13
CA GLY A 104 -4.41 17.76 -22.07
C GLY A 104 -5.08 19.00 -22.69
N ARG A 105 -6.40 19.20 -22.49
CA ARG A 105 -7.18 20.33 -23.04
C ARG A 105 -7.59 21.37 -22.01
N VAL A 106 -7.11 21.30 -20.78
CA VAL A 106 -7.38 22.31 -19.74
C VAL A 106 -6.08 23.01 -19.37
N LYS A 107 -5.84 24.16 -20.01
CA LYS A 107 -5.22 25.34 -19.39
C LYS A 107 -6.37 26.33 -19.14
N PRO A 108 -6.37 27.13 -18.06
CA PRO A 108 -5.31 27.43 -17.11
C PRO A 108 -5.36 26.59 -15.82
#